data_AF-A0A6H1MZD8-F1
#
_entry.id   AF-A0A6H1MZD8-F1
#
_cell.length_a   1.000
_cell.length_b   1.000
_cell.length_c   1.000
_cell.angle_alpha   90.00
_cell.angle_beta   90.00
_cell.angle_gamma   90.00
#
_symmetry.space_group_name_H-M   'P 1'
#
loop_
_entity.id
_entity.type
_entity.pdbx_description
1 polymer ?
#
loop_
_entity_poly.entity_id
_entity_poly.type
_entity_poly.pdbx_seq_one_letter_code
_entity_poly.pdbx_strand_id
1 'polypeptide(L)'
;MTRLALLGFPVDGALSPVLHRAAYAAMGLPWTYHAIACRSQDLPRFLGTLDDSWHGCSLTMTLKRTVVPVLDEASETVSRIGAANTIVVTPSGRLVGENTWWEGCRCSYTKPRDKSSCRRDTPRRRSPRCCWPVSPRSTRTCGD
;
A
#
# COMPACT_ATOMS: atom_id res chain seq x y z
N MET A 1 -7.84 12.19 -16.94
CA MET A 1 -7.46 12.17 -15.52
C MET A 1 -6.80 10.83 -15.24
N THR A 2 -5.63 10.81 -14.62
CA THR A 2 -4.87 9.58 -14.38
C THR A 2 -5.48 8.77 -13.23
N ARG A 3 -5.62 7.47 -13.43
CA ARG A 3 -6.30 6.54 -12.52
C ARG A 3 -5.33 5.52 -11.96
N LEU A 4 -5.42 5.34 -10.65
CA LEU A 4 -4.79 4.26 -9.92
C LEU A 4 -5.81 3.59 -9.00
N ALA A 5 -5.57 2.34 -8.64
CA ALA A 5 -6.42 1.64 -7.68
C ALA A 5 -5.67 0.64 -6.82
N LEU A 6 -6.24 0.33 -5.65
CA LEU A 6 -5.96 -0.87 -4.89
C LEU A 6 -6.94 -1.97 -5.32
N LEU A 7 -6.43 -3.10 -5.80
CA LEU A 7 -7.21 -4.29 -6.10
C LEU A 7 -7.02 -5.34 -5.00
N GLY A 8 -8.11 -5.96 -4.58
CA GLY A 8 -8.08 -7.09 -3.65
C GLY A 8 -9.47 -7.46 -3.12
N PHE A 9 -9.52 -8.43 -2.22
CA PHE A 9 -10.77 -8.80 -1.55
C PHE A 9 -10.49 -9.43 -0.17
N PRO A 10 -11.09 -8.94 0.92
CA PRO A 10 -11.83 -7.68 1.04
C PRO A 10 -10.89 -6.45 0.98
N VAL A 11 -11.41 -5.30 0.56
CA VAL A 11 -10.67 -4.01 0.54
C VAL A 11 -11.37 -2.90 1.34
N ASP A 12 -12.49 -3.22 1.98
CA ASP A 12 -13.17 -2.30 2.89
C ASP A 12 -12.25 -1.96 4.06
N GLY A 13 -12.13 -0.66 4.36
CA GLY A 13 -11.23 -0.17 5.41
C GLY A 13 -9.75 -0.10 5.02
N ALA A 14 -9.39 -0.36 3.75
CA ALA A 14 -8.01 -0.17 3.29
C ALA A 14 -7.57 1.29 3.47
N LEU A 15 -6.39 1.49 4.05
CA LEU A 15 -5.81 2.83 4.28
C LEU A 15 -5.04 3.38 3.07
N SER A 16 -4.67 2.53 2.10
CA SER A 16 -3.89 2.99 0.94
C SER A 16 -4.59 4.08 0.13
N PRO A 17 -5.92 4.07 -0.10
CA PRO A 17 -6.57 5.18 -0.80
C PRO A 17 -6.54 6.50 -0.04
N VAL A 18 -6.49 6.47 1.30
CA VAL A 18 -6.32 7.69 2.11
C VAL A 18 -4.91 8.23 1.93
N LEU A 19 -3.91 7.35 2.07
CA LEU A 19 -2.50 7.71 1.95
C LEU A 19 -2.15 8.26 0.56
N HIS A 20 -2.54 7.56 -0.51
CA HIS A 20 -2.21 7.95 -1.88
C HIS A 20 -2.91 9.24 -2.29
N ARG A 21 -4.19 9.43 -1.95
CA ARG A 21 -4.89 10.69 -2.25
C ARG A 21 -4.26 11.88 -1.52
N ALA A 22 -3.86 11.71 -0.25
CA ALA A 22 -3.16 12.75 0.48
C ALA A 22 -1.81 13.10 -0.18
N ALA A 23 -1.04 12.10 -0.62
CA ALA A 23 0.21 12.30 -1.32
C ALA A 23 0.01 13.02 -2.67
N TYR A 24 -0.99 12.62 -3.46
CA TYR A 24 -1.29 13.27 -4.75
C TYR A 24 -1.75 14.71 -4.58
N ALA A 25 -2.58 14.99 -3.58
CA ALA A 25 -2.98 16.35 -3.23
C ALA A 25 -1.78 17.21 -2.83
N ALA A 26 -0.87 16.69 -2.00
CA ALA A 26 0.34 17.40 -1.59
C ALA A 26 1.29 17.70 -2.78
N MET A 27 1.29 16.86 -3.81
CA MET A 27 2.09 17.05 -5.02
C MET A 27 1.37 17.84 -6.12
N GLY A 28 0.10 18.25 -5.92
CA GLY A 28 -0.69 18.93 -6.94
C GLY A 28 -1.04 18.06 -8.15
N LEU A 29 -1.02 16.74 -8.00
CA LEU A 29 -1.31 15.79 -9.08
C LEU A 29 -2.83 15.56 -9.19
N PRO A 30 -3.45 15.77 -10.37
CA PRO A 30 -4.89 15.56 -10.57
C PRO A 30 -5.21 14.07 -10.79
N TRP A 31 -4.75 13.23 -9.88
CA TRP A 31 -4.81 11.77 -9.96
C TRP A 31 -5.84 11.21 -9.00
N THR A 32 -6.49 10.12 -9.42
CA THR A 32 -7.48 9.42 -8.60
C THR A 32 -6.90 8.11 -8.05
N TYR A 33 -7.30 7.75 -6.84
CA TYR A 33 -6.93 6.47 -6.23
C TYR A 33 -8.14 5.87 -5.50
N HIS A 34 -8.57 4.68 -5.92
CA HIS A 34 -9.74 3.98 -5.38
C HIS A 34 -9.41 2.57 -4.91
N ALA A 35 -10.16 2.04 -3.95
CA ALA A 35 -10.15 0.62 -3.64
C ALA A 35 -11.24 -0.08 -4.45
N ILE A 36 -10.87 -1.15 -5.15
CA ILE A 36 -11.78 -1.93 -6.00
C ILE A 36 -11.74 -3.38 -5.51
N ALA A 37 -12.90 -3.87 -5.10
CA ALA A 37 -13.08 -5.27 -4.74
C ALA A 37 -12.87 -6.13 -5.99
N CYS A 38 -11.83 -6.94 -5.98
CA CYS A 38 -11.46 -7.83 -7.08
C CYS A 38 -10.99 -9.15 -6.50
N ARG A 39 -11.65 -10.24 -6.90
CA ARG A 39 -11.22 -11.60 -6.53
C ARG A 39 -10.22 -12.12 -7.56
N SER A 40 -9.49 -13.17 -7.19
CA SER A 40 -8.47 -13.77 -8.04
C SER A 40 -9.00 -14.18 -9.43
N GLN A 41 -10.21 -14.73 -9.51
CA GLN A 41 -10.83 -15.13 -10.78
C GLN A 41 -11.24 -13.96 -11.67
N ASP A 42 -11.50 -12.79 -11.09
CA ASP A 42 -11.97 -11.61 -11.83
C ASP A 42 -10.80 -10.77 -12.34
N LEU A 43 -9.59 -11.02 -11.83
CA LEU A 43 -8.41 -10.21 -12.10
C LEU A 43 -8.07 -10.13 -13.60
N PRO A 44 -7.98 -11.23 -14.38
CA PRO A 44 -7.66 -11.12 -15.81
C PRO A 44 -8.68 -10.28 -16.57
N ARG A 45 -9.97 -10.45 -16.25
CA ARG A 45 -11.05 -9.65 -16.84
C ARG A 45 -10.88 -8.18 -16.51
N PHE A 46 -10.60 -7.85 -15.24
CA PHE A 46 -10.39 -6.47 -14.83
C PHE A 46 -9.18 -5.84 -15.54
N LEU A 47 -8.07 -6.56 -15.63
CA LEU A 47 -6.86 -6.09 -16.32
C LEU A 47 -7.10 -5.84 -17.81
N GLY A 48 -7.96 -6.64 -18.46
CA GLY A 48 -8.40 -6.40 -19.84
C GLY A 48 -9.29 -5.17 -20.04
N THR A 49 -9.74 -4.50 -18.98
CA THR A 49 -10.51 -3.23 -19.06
C THR A 49 -9.65 -1.99 -18.87
N LEU A 50 -8.35 -2.16 -18.64
CA LEU A 50 -7.43 -1.03 -18.47
C LEU A 50 -7.21 -0.34 -19.82
N ASP A 51 -7.50 0.96 -19.85
CA ASP A 51 -7.24 1.86 -20.96
C ASP A 51 -6.10 2.84 -20.62
N ASP A 52 -5.81 3.77 -21.53
CA ASP A 52 -4.76 4.78 -21.38
C ASP A 52 -4.98 5.76 -20.21
N SER A 53 -6.15 5.73 -19.55
CA SER A 53 -6.39 6.51 -18.34
C SER A 53 -5.75 5.88 -17.10
N TRP A 54 -5.36 4.61 -17.15
CA TRP A 54 -4.77 3.87 -16.04
C TRP A 54 -3.25 3.96 -16.04
N HIS A 55 -2.69 4.30 -14.90
CA HIS A 55 -1.24 4.32 -14.71
C HIS A 55 -0.74 3.08 -13.94
N GLY A 56 -1.61 2.45 -13.14
CA GLY A 56 -1.23 1.27 -12.39
C GLY A 56 -2.21 0.87 -11.30
N CYS A 57 -2.00 -0.32 -10.78
CA CYS A 57 -2.79 -0.90 -9.70
C CYS A 57 -1.89 -1.45 -8.60
N SER A 58 -2.16 -1.08 -7.36
CA SER A 58 -1.61 -1.78 -6.20
C SER A 58 -2.42 -3.04 -5.93
N LEU A 59 -1.76 -4.11 -5.48
CA LEU A 59 -2.39 -5.39 -5.21
C LEU A 59 -2.25 -5.75 -3.74
N THR A 60 -3.35 -6.13 -3.11
CA THR A 60 -3.36 -6.74 -1.78
C THR A 60 -3.78 -8.22 -1.87
N MET A 61 -3.84 -8.89 -0.72
CA MET A 61 -4.38 -10.24 -0.62
C MET A 61 -5.77 -10.31 -1.28
N THR A 62 -6.10 -11.31 -2.09
CA THR A 62 -5.36 -12.55 -2.47
C THR A 62 -4.58 -12.44 -3.79
N LEU A 63 -4.46 -11.25 -4.37
CA LEU A 63 -4.08 -11.07 -5.78
C LEU A 63 -2.58 -11.10 -6.07
N LYS A 64 -1.73 -10.92 -5.04
CA LYS A 64 -0.29 -10.74 -5.23
C LYS A 64 0.40 -11.89 -5.99
N ARG A 65 -0.11 -13.12 -5.84
CA ARG A 65 0.39 -14.30 -6.59
C ARG A 65 -0.39 -14.53 -7.88
N THR A 66 -1.71 -14.32 -7.85
CA THR A 66 -2.59 -14.55 -9.01
C THR A 66 -2.25 -13.66 -10.20
N VAL A 67 -1.70 -12.47 -9.95
CA VAL A 67 -1.33 -11.55 -11.03
C VAL A 67 -0.16 -12.05 -11.87
N VAL A 68 0.79 -12.78 -11.28
CA VAL A 68 2.08 -13.10 -11.91
C VAL A 68 1.94 -13.74 -13.31
N PRO A 69 1.10 -14.77 -13.52
CA PRO A 69 0.93 -15.37 -14.85
C PRO A 69 0.22 -14.47 -15.87
N VAL A 70 -0.34 -13.33 -15.46
CA VAL A 70 -1.11 -12.40 -16.32
C VAL A 70 -0.28 -11.19 -16.74
N LEU A 71 0.91 -11.01 -16.17
CA LEU A 71 1.79 -9.88 -16.48
C LEU A 71 2.51 -10.09 -17.82
N ASP A 72 2.73 -9.00 -18.55
CA ASP A 72 3.58 -9.00 -19.75
C ASP A 72 5.06 -9.02 -19.37
N GLU A 73 5.41 -8.34 -18.28
CA GLU A 73 6.76 -8.32 -17.71
C GLU A 73 6.71 -8.35 -16.19
N ALA A 74 7.75 -8.90 -15.59
CA ALA A 74 7.94 -8.95 -14.16
C ALA A 74 9.37 -8.54 -13.83
N SER A 75 9.55 -7.72 -12.79
CA SER A 75 10.89 -7.43 -12.31
C SER A 75 11.57 -8.67 -11.74
N GLU A 76 12.91 -8.65 -11.67
CA GLU A 76 13.69 -9.77 -11.15
C GLU A 76 13.22 -10.18 -9.74
N THR A 77 12.83 -9.20 -8.92
CA THR A 77 12.28 -9.44 -7.58
C THR A 77 10.97 -10.22 -7.65
N VAL A 78 10.05 -9.85 -8.56
CA VAL A 78 8.79 -10.59 -8.76
C VAL A 78 9.05 -12.00 -9.26
N SER A 79 9.96 -12.18 -10.21
CA SER A 79 10.33 -13.49 -10.75
C SER A 79 10.93 -14.41 -9.68
N ARG A 80 11.69 -13.87 -8.72
CA ARG A 80 12.27 -14.63 -7.61
C ARG A 80 11.25 -14.94 -6.49
N ILE A 81 10.39 -13.98 -6.15
CA ILE A 81 9.42 -14.11 -5.04
C ILE A 81 8.16 -14.85 -5.47
N GLY A 82 7.80 -14.80 -6.75
CA GLY A 82 6.53 -15.30 -7.26
C GLY A 82 5.33 -14.46 -6.81
N ALA A 83 5.54 -13.17 -6.51
CA ALA A 83 4.47 -12.27 -6.12
C ALA A 83 4.78 -10.81 -6.49
N ALA A 84 3.78 -10.10 -7.02
CA ALA A 84 3.82 -8.66 -7.29
C ALA A 84 2.78 -7.93 -6.43
N ASN A 85 3.14 -6.75 -5.92
CA ASN A 85 2.20 -5.88 -5.19
C ASN A 85 1.84 -4.61 -5.96
N THR A 86 2.47 -4.37 -7.11
CA THR A 86 2.20 -3.21 -7.96
C THR A 86 2.21 -3.67 -9.40
N ILE A 87 1.23 -3.22 -10.17
CA ILE A 87 1.18 -3.30 -11.62
C ILE A 87 1.37 -1.88 -12.14
N VAL A 88 2.30 -1.69 -13.06
CA VAL A 88 2.48 -0.45 -13.81
C VAL A 88 1.97 -0.71 -15.23
N VAL A 89 1.12 0.20 -15.71
CA VAL A 89 0.67 0.18 -17.11
C VAL A 89 1.63 1.06 -17.90
N THR A 90 2.32 0.50 -18.88
CA THR A 90 3.22 1.27 -19.75
C THR A 90 2.44 2.11 -20.74
N PRO A 91 3.06 3.12 -21.39
CA PRO A 91 2.43 3.85 -22.49
C PRO A 91 2.02 2.99 -23.69
N SER A 92 2.58 1.77 -23.81
CA SER A 92 2.19 0.79 -24.83
C SER A 92 1.07 -0.15 -24.36
N GLY A 93 0.48 0.08 -23.18
CA GLY A 93 -0.58 -0.73 -22.61
C GLY A 93 -0.11 -2.04 -21.95
N ARG A 94 1.20 -2.24 -21.80
CA ARG A 94 1.75 -3.47 -21.20
C ARG A 94 1.72 -3.42 -19.68
N LEU A 95 1.55 -4.58 -19.07
CA LEU A 95 1.44 -4.76 -17.63
C LEU A 95 2.77 -5.23 -17.05
N VAL A 96 3.45 -4.32 -16.34
CA VAL A 96 4.72 -4.60 -15.67
C VAL A 96 4.49 -4.79 -14.19
N GLY A 97 4.86 -5.96 -13.66
CA GLY A 97 4.72 -6.28 -12.24
C GLY A 97 5.96 -5.94 -11.43
N GLU A 98 5.72 -5.32 -10.28
CA GLU A 98 6.74 -4.91 -9.33
C GLU A 98 6.43 -5.38 -7.91
N ASN A 99 7.49 -5.57 -7.11
CA ASN A 99 7.40 -5.86 -5.69
C ASN A 99 8.20 -4.86 -4.86
N THR A 100 7.52 -3.85 -4.32
CA THR A 100 8.11 -2.81 -3.46
C THR A 100 8.19 -3.21 -2.00
N TRP A 101 7.49 -4.28 -1.59
CA TRP A 101 7.46 -4.73 -0.20
C TRP A 101 8.80 -5.35 0.22
N TRP A 102 9.37 -6.22 -0.63
CA TRP A 102 10.67 -6.83 -0.38
C TRP A 102 11.76 -5.78 -0.16
N GLU A 103 11.83 -4.79 -1.05
CA GLU A 103 12.82 -3.72 -0.95
C GLU A 103 12.63 -2.86 0.30
N GLY A 104 11.38 -2.54 0.65
CA GLY A 104 11.04 -1.85 1.89
C GLY A 104 11.46 -2.63 3.14
N CYS A 105 11.22 -3.94 3.18
CA CYS A 105 11.68 -4.80 4.26
C CYS A 105 13.21 -4.86 4.30
N ARG A 106 13.87 -5.13 3.18
CA ARG A 106 15.33 -5.21 3.07
C ARG A 106 15.99 -3.95 3.62
N CYS A 107 15.56 -2.77 3.16
CA CYS A 107 16.08 -1.48 3.63
C CYS A 107 15.84 -1.27 5.14
N SER A 108 14.70 -1.71 5.68
CA SER A 108 14.37 -1.55 7.10
C SER A 108 15.25 -2.40 8.01
N TYR A 109 15.70 -3.57 7.55
CA TYR A 109 16.57 -4.47 8.31
C TYR A 109 18.06 -4.16 8.15
N THR A 110 18.50 -3.64 7.01
CA THR A 110 19.92 -3.39 6.73
C THR A 110 20.39 -2.01 7.14
N LYS A 111 19.51 -1.02 7.31
CA LYS A 111 19.91 0.29 7.80
C LYS A 111 20.25 0.20 9.29
N PRO A 112 21.45 0.65 9.72
CA PRO A 112 21.74 0.77 11.14
C PRO A 112 20.66 1.67 11.75
N ARG A 113 19.91 1.12 12.70
CA ARG A 113 18.98 1.91 13.51
C ARG A 113 19.82 2.85 14.35
N ASP A 114 19.99 4.08 13.87
CA ASP A 114 20.52 5.14 14.72
C ASP A 114 19.51 5.43 15.83
N LYS A 115 19.71 4.78 16.97
CA LYS A 115 18.93 4.97 18.19
C LYS A 115 19.16 6.34 18.82
N SER A 116 20.15 7.13 18.36
CA SER A 116 20.41 8.47 18.89
C SER A 116 19.29 9.47 18.55
N SER A 117 18.57 9.25 17.43
CA SER A 117 17.39 10.02 17.05
C SER A 117 16.11 9.63 17.82
N CYS A 118 16.12 8.49 18.50
CA CYS A 118 15.04 8.06 19.39
C CYS A 118 15.35 8.46 20.85
N ARG A 119 15.89 9.66 21.06
CA ARG A 119 15.72 10.33 22.34
C ARG A 119 14.28 10.78 22.41
N ARG A 120 13.55 10.26 23.39
CA ARG A 120 12.26 10.79 23.85
C ARG A 120 12.49 12.18 24.45
N ASP A 121 12.85 13.16 23.63
CA ASP A 121 12.77 14.58 23.96
C ASP A 121 11.37 15.08 23.59
N THR A 122 10.36 14.45 24.19
CA THR A 122 9.11 15.15 24.48
C THR A 122 9.27 15.71 25.89
N PRO A 123 9.38 17.03 26.07
CA PRO A 123 9.03 17.62 27.35
C PRO A 123 7.59 17.21 27.61
N ARG A 124 7.28 16.79 28.84
CA ARG A 124 5.90 16.71 29.34
C ARG A 124 5.28 18.11 29.31
N ARG A 125 4.93 18.64 28.14
CA ARG A 125 3.98 19.73 28.04
C ARG A 125 2.61 19.12 28.26
N ARG A 126 2.09 19.31 29.48
CA ARG A 126 0.65 19.26 29.75
C ARG A 126 -0.01 20.29 28.81
N SER A 127 -0.52 19.85 27.66
CA SER A 127 -1.58 20.58 26.97
C SER A 127 -2.92 19.99 27.44
N PRO A 128 -3.83 20.79 28.01
CA PRO A 128 -5.21 20.38 28.14
C PRO A 128 -5.86 20.52 26.76
N ARG A 129 -6.75 19.59 26.41
CA ARG A 129 -7.58 19.54 25.18
C ARG A 129 -6.93 18.84 23.99
N CYS A 130 -7.01 17.51 24.02
CA CYS A 130 -7.46 16.70 22.88
C CYS A 130 -7.96 15.37 23.46
N CYS A 131 -9.10 15.45 24.15
CA CYS A 131 -9.86 14.28 24.57
C CYS A 131 -10.58 13.73 23.33
N TRP A 132 -10.02 12.71 22.70
CA TRP A 132 -10.84 11.74 21.96
C TRP A 132 -11.33 10.70 22.98
N PRO A 133 -12.64 10.42 23.07
CA PRO A 133 -13.18 9.57 24.12
C PRO A 133 -12.87 8.11 23.77
N VAL A 134 -11.96 7.50 24.52
CA VAL A 134 -11.82 6.05 24.58
C VAL A 134 -12.36 5.62 25.94
N SER A 135 -13.45 4.85 25.91
CA SER A 135 -14.18 4.36 27.07
C SER A 135 -13.30 3.46 27.96
N PRO A 136 -13.39 3.52 29.31
CA PRO A 136 -12.49 2.80 30.20
C PRO A 136 -13.06 1.44 30.66
N ARG A 137 -12.27 0.37 30.47
CA ARG A 137 -12.30 -0.90 31.25
C ARG A 137 -11.07 -1.71 30.79
N SER A 138 -10.19 -2.26 31.61
CA SER A 138 -10.07 -2.42 33.05
C SER A 138 -8.57 -2.47 33.42
N THR A 139 -8.24 -1.97 34.61
CA THR A 139 -6.92 -2.05 35.23
C THR A 139 -6.60 -3.49 35.63
N ARG A 140 -5.43 -4.01 35.23
CA ARG A 140 -4.77 -5.12 35.92
C ARG A 140 -3.39 -4.64 36.36
N THR A 141 -3.23 -4.49 37.67
CA THR A 141 -1.98 -4.24 38.38
C THR A 141 -1.12 -5.49 38.36
N CYS A 142 0.15 -5.39 37.93
CA CYS A 142 1.15 -6.40 38.24
C CYS A 142 1.71 -6.08 39.64
N GLY A 143 1.58 -7.05 40.55
CA GLY A 143 2.27 -7.09 41.84
C GLY A 143 3.69 -7.64 41.70
N ASP A 144 4.41 -7.52 42.82
CA ASP A 144 5.87 -7.62 43.02
C ASP A 144 6.56 -8.91 42.55
#